data_AF-A0A3N6QBT8-F1
#
_entry.id   AF-A0A3N6QBT8-F1
#
_cell.length_a   1.000
_cell.length_b   1.000
_cell.length_c   1.000
_cell.angle_alpha   90.00
_cell.angle_beta   90.00
_cell.angle_gamma   90.00
#
_symmetry.space_group_name_H-M   'P 1'
#
loop_
_entity.id
_entity.type
_entity.pdbx_description
1 polymer ?
#
loop_
_entity_poly.entity_id
_entity_poly.type
_entity_poly.pdbx_seq_one_letter_code
_entity_poly.pdbx_strand_id
1 'polypeptide(L)'
;MNIAYAKSDLTECSFQYSPVDFCDEKHLSAINQAISGKSANFNGHFILLVYPEWEQYHQQSVMAIDTKTGVVYPLPIDAFSGFMHGHSTAKDHGVIRYSLSSSKVCISGAILVYRAFEEGNFCFEFSGDKFIGHHTEYMYP
;
A
#
# COMPACT_ATOMS: atom_id res chain seq x y z
N MET A 1 16.83 -6.38 2.30
CA MET A 1 15.41 -6.28 1.93
C MET A 1 15.32 -5.54 0.61
N ASN A 2 14.40 -5.91 -0.28
CA ASN A 2 14.28 -5.29 -1.61
C ASN A 2 12.86 -4.76 -1.80
N ILE A 3 12.72 -3.46 -2.07
CA ILE A 3 11.45 -2.85 -2.46
C ILE A 3 11.40 -2.85 -3.99
N ALA A 4 10.40 -3.50 -4.55
CA ALA A 4 10.15 -3.50 -5.97
C ALA A 4 9.23 -2.34 -6.35
N TYR A 5 9.39 -1.87 -7.59
CA TYR A 5 8.49 -0.94 -8.28
C TYR A 5 8.42 0.50 -7.73
N ALA A 6 8.44 0.71 -6.41
CA ALA A 6 8.48 2.03 -5.79
C ALA A 6 9.92 2.58 -5.74
N LYS A 7 10.44 3.05 -6.89
CA LYS A 7 11.79 3.61 -6.99
C LYS A 7 11.76 5.10 -7.31
N SER A 8 12.33 5.90 -6.41
CA SER A 8 12.68 7.30 -6.65
C SER A 8 14.21 7.45 -6.67
N ASP A 9 14.71 8.50 -7.32
CA ASP A 9 16.15 8.79 -7.39
C ASP A 9 16.81 9.06 -6.02
N LEU A 10 16.01 9.33 -4.99
CA LEU A 10 16.49 9.70 -3.65
C LEU A 10 16.61 8.52 -2.70
N THR A 11 15.59 7.64 -2.65
CA THR A 11 15.52 6.58 -1.63
C THR A 11 15.39 5.18 -2.21
N GLU A 12 15.14 5.02 -3.51
CA GLU A 12 14.84 3.73 -4.18
C GLU A 12 13.70 2.89 -3.56
N CYS A 13 13.03 3.40 -2.54
CA CYS A 13 11.99 2.73 -1.75
C CYS A 13 10.73 3.59 -1.58
N SER A 14 10.55 4.58 -2.45
CA SER A 14 9.38 5.43 -2.50
C SER A 14 8.96 5.66 -3.94
N PHE A 15 7.68 5.96 -4.16
CA PHE A 15 7.27 6.49 -5.45
C PHE A 15 7.79 7.91 -5.62
N GLN A 16 7.99 8.34 -6.88
CA GLN A 16 8.43 9.70 -7.14
C GLN A 16 7.45 10.70 -6.51
N TYR A 17 7.99 11.59 -5.67
CA TYR A 17 7.26 12.59 -4.90
C TYR A 17 6.32 12.09 -3.78
N SER A 18 6.26 10.77 -3.54
CA SER A 18 5.57 10.24 -2.37
C SER A 18 6.30 10.66 -1.09
N PRO A 19 5.59 11.08 -0.03
CA PRO A 19 6.18 11.29 1.28
C PRO A 19 6.43 9.99 2.04
N VAL A 20 5.99 8.84 1.53
CA VAL A 20 6.13 7.54 2.18
C VAL A 20 7.42 6.88 1.72
N ASP A 21 8.32 6.64 2.67
CA ASP A 21 9.55 5.86 2.46
C ASP A 21 9.40 4.47 3.08
N PHE A 22 9.19 3.45 2.23
CA PHE A 22 9.00 2.07 2.66
C PHE A 22 10.29 1.42 3.21
N CYS A 23 11.44 2.12 3.16
CA CYS A 23 12.71 1.69 3.74
C CYS A 23 13.12 2.47 5.00
N ASP A 24 12.27 3.36 5.53
CA ASP A 24 12.54 3.97 6.82
C ASP A 24 12.49 2.94 7.97
N GLU A 25 13.01 3.31 9.14
CA GLU A 25 13.14 2.40 10.28
C GLU A 25 11.79 1.80 10.71
N LYS A 26 10.72 2.60 10.68
CA LYS A 26 9.39 2.20 11.13
C LYS A 26 8.77 1.16 10.19
N HIS A 27 8.92 1.33 8.88
CA HIS A 27 8.45 0.37 7.88
C HIS A 27 9.27 -0.91 7.90
N LEU A 28 10.61 -0.80 7.94
CA LEU A 28 11.49 -1.97 8.02
C LEU A 28 11.16 -2.82 9.25
N SER A 29 10.92 -2.19 10.40
CA SER A 29 10.51 -2.90 11.61
C SER A 29 9.18 -3.63 11.42
N ALA A 30 8.16 -2.96 10.88
CA ALA A 30 6.85 -3.56 10.63
C ALA A 30 6.90 -4.72 9.62
N ILE A 31 7.70 -4.58 8.57
CA ILE A 31 7.90 -5.62 7.54
C ILE A 31 8.60 -6.84 8.14
N ASN A 32 9.69 -6.64 8.90
CA ASN A 32 10.40 -7.73 9.55
C ASN A 32 9.53 -8.47 10.58
N GLN A 33 8.71 -7.74 11.33
CA GLN A 33 7.71 -8.34 12.23
C GLN A 33 6.65 -9.13 11.46
N ALA A 34 6.18 -8.62 10.32
CA ALA A 34 5.24 -9.34 9.47
C ALA A 34 5.84 -10.65 8.93
N ILE A 35 7.06 -10.62 8.41
CA ILE A 35 7.76 -11.79 7.86
C ILE A 35 7.97 -12.88 8.93
N SER A 36 8.35 -12.48 10.15
CA SER A 36 8.62 -13.41 11.24
C SER A 36 7.36 -13.95 11.93
N GLY A 37 6.27 -13.19 11.93
CA GLY A 37 5.09 -13.48 12.76
C GLY A 37 3.79 -13.80 12.01
N LYS A 38 3.69 -13.52 10.71
CA LYS A 38 2.43 -13.69 9.94
C LYS A 38 2.56 -14.80 8.90
N SER A 39 1.50 -15.58 8.76
CA SER A 39 1.32 -16.47 7.61
C SER A 39 0.82 -15.68 6.39
N ALA A 40 1.06 -16.21 5.19
CA ALA A 40 0.52 -15.63 3.96
C ALA A 40 -1.01 -15.48 4.05
N ASN A 41 -1.50 -14.31 3.63
CA ASN A 41 -2.92 -13.96 3.68
C ASN A 41 -3.42 -13.36 2.34
N PHE A 42 -2.55 -13.27 1.34
CA PHE A 42 -2.82 -12.67 0.04
C PHE A 42 -2.13 -13.45 -1.09
N ASN A 43 -2.80 -13.61 -2.22
CA ASN A 43 -2.25 -14.15 -3.47
C ASN A 43 -1.35 -15.41 -3.29
N GLY A 44 -1.83 -16.36 -2.50
CA GLY A 44 -1.18 -17.64 -2.20
C GLY A 44 -0.07 -17.54 -1.16
N HIS A 45 0.99 -16.78 -1.42
CA HIS A 45 2.20 -16.77 -0.59
C HIS A 45 2.66 -15.36 -0.21
N PHE A 46 1.81 -14.36 -0.41
CA PHE A 46 2.11 -13.00 0.01
C PHE A 46 1.44 -12.67 1.34
N ILE A 47 2.05 -11.76 2.08
CA ILE A 47 1.41 -11.05 3.18
C ILE A 47 1.01 -9.68 2.65
N LEU A 48 -0.27 -9.34 2.69
CA LEU A 48 -0.71 -7.96 2.56
C LEU A 48 -0.59 -7.28 3.93
N LEU A 49 0.35 -6.36 4.04
CA LEU A 49 0.60 -5.56 5.23
C LEU A 49 -0.04 -4.19 5.06
N VAL A 50 -0.97 -3.86 5.95
CA VAL A 50 -1.52 -2.51 6.12
C VAL A 50 -0.75 -1.85 7.26
N TYR A 51 -0.26 -0.63 7.04
CA TYR A 51 0.57 0.10 8.00
C TYR A 51 -0.03 1.49 8.26
N PRO A 52 -0.16 1.94 9.53
CA PRO A 52 -0.66 3.29 9.84
C PRO A 52 0.41 4.36 9.54
N GLU A 53 0.12 5.27 8.61
CA GLU A 53 1.04 6.38 8.28
C GLU A 53 0.80 7.61 9.15
N TRP A 54 -0.47 8.05 9.21
CA TRP A 54 -0.90 9.23 9.93
C TRP A 54 -2.20 8.93 10.67
N GLU A 55 -2.07 8.49 11.92
CA GLU A 55 -3.20 8.05 12.75
C GLU A 55 -4.26 9.14 12.94
N GLN A 56 -3.84 10.40 13.10
CA GLN A 56 -4.76 11.54 13.25
C GLN A 56 -5.65 11.80 12.03
N TYR A 57 -5.30 11.22 10.88
CA TYR A 57 -6.07 11.30 9.64
C TYR A 57 -6.64 9.94 9.21
N HIS A 58 -6.49 8.91 10.04
CA HIS A 58 -6.87 7.53 9.75
C HIS A 58 -6.24 6.96 8.47
N GLN A 59 -5.08 7.50 8.09
CA GLN A 59 -4.41 7.16 6.84
C GLN A 59 -3.44 5.99 7.02
N GLN A 60 -3.50 5.05 6.08
CA GLN A 60 -2.75 3.81 6.10
C GLN A 60 -2.13 3.54 4.72
N SER A 61 -0.90 3.07 4.67
CA SER A 61 -0.29 2.54 3.45
C SER A 61 -0.49 1.02 3.37
N VAL A 62 -0.23 0.45 2.19
CA VAL A 62 -0.38 -0.99 1.94
C VAL A 62 0.77 -1.49 1.11
N MET A 63 1.28 -2.67 1.47
CA MET A 63 2.31 -3.37 0.71
C MET A 63 2.06 -4.87 0.71
N ALA A 64 2.36 -5.53 -0.40
CA ALA A 64 2.45 -6.99 -0.46
C ALA A 64 3.89 -7.43 -0.23
N ILE A 65 4.09 -8.45 0.61
CA ILE A 65 5.40 -9.00 0.94
C ILE A 65 5.43 -10.44 0.48
N ASP A 66 6.34 -10.79 -0.41
CA ASP A 66 6.56 -12.18 -0.83
C ASP A 66 7.23 -12.94 0.33
N THR A 67 6.54 -13.95 0.89
CA THR A 67 7.09 -14.73 2.01
C THR A 67 8.23 -15.68 1.61
N LYS A 68 8.42 -15.93 0.31
CA LYS A 68 9.49 -16.80 -0.20
C LYS A 68 10.78 -16.03 -0.44
N THR A 69 10.68 -14.80 -0.94
CA THR A 69 11.84 -13.99 -1.33
C THR A 69 12.12 -12.81 -0.40
N GLY A 70 11.12 -12.38 0.39
CA GLY A 70 11.19 -11.17 1.20
C GLY A 70 11.13 -9.87 0.40
N VAL A 71 10.80 -9.92 -0.90
CA VAL A 71 10.60 -8.73 -1.73
C VAL A 71 9.27 -8.08 -1.37
N VAL A 72 9.26 -6.76 -1.29
CA VAL A 72 8.10 -5.96 -0.92
C VAL A 72 7.63 -5.16 -2.12
N TYR A 73 6.32 -5.13 -2.33
CA TYR A 73 5.63 -4.49 -3.43
C TYR A 73 4.61 -3.51 -2.85
N PRO A 74 4.93 -2.22 -2.77
CA PRO A 74 3.99 -1.21 -2.31
C PRO A 74 2.80 -1.07 -3.27
N LEU A 75 1.62 -0.84 -2.71
CA LEU A 75 0.47 -0.40 -3.50
C LEU A 75 0.75 1.03 -4.00
N PRO A 76 0.46 1.37 -5.27
CA PRO A 76 0.84 2.65 -5.87
C PRO A 76 -0.08 3.80 -5.46
N ILE A 77 -0.13 4.04 -4.14
CA ILE A 77 -0.80 5.16 -3.47
C ILE A 77 0.10 5.59 -2.30
N ASP A 78 -0.08 6.81 -1.80
CA ASP A 78 0.57 7.24 -0.58
C ASP A 78 -0.10 6.59 0.64
N ALA A 79 -1.41 6.71 0.70
CA ALA A 79 -2.22 6.14 1.77
C ALA A 79 -3.68 6.01 1.36
N PHE A 80 -4.47 5.30 2.17
CA PHE A 80 -5.93 5.29 2.13
C PHE A 80 -6.52 5.54 3.51
N SER A 81 -7.76 6.00 3.53
CA SER A 81 -8.56 6.27 4.74
C SER A 81 -10.04 6.00 4.44
N GLY A 82 -10.92 6.27 5.40
CA GLY A 82 -12.36 6.24 5.18
C GLY A 82 -12.83 7.33 4.21
N PHE A 83 -14.13 7.42 4.01
CA PHE A 83 -14.69 8.50 3.19
C PHE A 83 -14.55 9.84 3.92
N MET A 84 -14.09 10.85 3.19
CA MET A 84 -13.95 12.24 3.63
C MET A 84 -15.27 12.99 3.55
N HIS A 85 -16.17 12.63 2.62
CA HIS A 85 -17.51 13.24 2.46
C HIS A 85 -17.47 14.79 2.39
N GLY A 86 -16.49 15.34 1.64
CA GLY A 86 -16.30 16.78 1.49
C GLY A 86 -15.60 17.49 2.66
N HIS A 87 -15.13 16.75 3.67
CA HIS A 87 -14.26 17.28 4.72
C HIS A 87 -12.78 17.25 4.31
N SER A 88 -11.93 17.93 5.08
CA SER A 88 -10.47 17.93 4.85
C SER A 88 -9.79 16.62 5.21
N THR A 89 -10.43 15.77 6.03
CA THR A 89 -9.89 14.48 6.50
C THR A 89 -11.04 13.49 6.75
N ALA A 90 -10.75 12.19 6.65
CA ALA A 90 -11.68 11.14 7.06
C ALA A 90 -11.87 11.10 8.58
N LYS A 91 -12.98 10.51 9.04
CA LYS A 91 -13.26 10.29 10.48
C LYS A 91 -12.98 8.86 10.95
N ASP A 92 -12.65 7.99 10.01
CA ASP A 92 -12.45 6.56 10.22
C ASP A 92 -11.48 5.98 9.17
N HIS A 93 -11.11 4.72 9.37
CA HIS A 93 -10.28 3.97 8.45
C HIS A 93 -11.09 3.46 7.25
N GLY A 94 -10.40 3.32 6.11
CA GLY A 94 -10.99 2.74 4.92
C GLY A 94 -11.20 1.24 5.06
N VAL A 95 -12.09 0.69 4.23
CA VAL A 95 -12.29 -0.76 4.17
C VAL A 95 -11.38 -1.33 3.10
N ILE A 96 -10.47 -2.23 3.49
CA ILE A 96 -9.63 -2.97 2.55
C ILE A 96 -10.05 -4.44 2.48
N ARG A 97 -10.19 -4.96 1.27
CA ARG A 97 -10.61 -6.34 0.99
C ARG A 97 -9.55 -7.03 0.14
N TYR A 98 -9.10 -8.18 0.62
CA TYR A 98 -8.13 -9.05 -0.03
C TYR A 98 -8.32 -10.47 0.50
N SER A 99 -7.69 -11.45 -0.14
CA SER A 99 -7.78 -12.84 0.29
C SER A 99 -6.61 -13.67 -0.18
N LEU A 100 -6.39 -14.80 0.48
CA LEU A 100 -5.35 -15.75 0.12
C LEU A 100 -5.50 -16.31 -1.30
N SER A 101 -6.73 -16.45 -1.81
CA SER A 101 -7.02 -17.06 -3.11
C SER A 101 -7.21 -16.06 -4.26
N SER A 102 -6.91 -14.76 -4.04
CA SER A 102 -7.08 -13.71 -5.03
C SER A 102 -5.83 -12.85 -5.14
N SER A 103 -5.51 -12.42 -6.36
CA SER A 103 -4.50 -11.41 -6.67
C SER A 103 -5.00 -9.97 -6.48
N LYS A 104 -6.28 -9.78 -6.10
CA LYS A 104 -6.92 -8.46 -6.01
C LYS A 104 -6.95 -7.90 -4.60
N VAL A 105 -6.69 -6.60 -4.51
CA VAL A 105 -6.85 -5.76 -3.32
C VAL A 105 -7.81 -4.64 -3.68
N CYS A 106 -8.91 -4.51 -2.94
CA CYS A 106 -9.88 -3.44 -3.15
C CYS A 106 -10.00 -2.57 -1.90
N ILE A 107 -10.00 -1.25 -2.09
CA ILE A 107 -10.16 -0.24 -1.05
C ILE A 107 -11.48 0.48 -1.29
N SER A 108 -12.32 0.57 -0.26
CA SER A 108 -13.51 1.42 -0.22
C SER A 108 -13.26 2.56 0.77
N GLY A 109 -13.24 3.80 0.29
CA GLY A 109 -12.91 4.98 1.09
C GLY A 109 -12.26 6.07 0.24
N ALA A 110 -11.33 6.81 0.84
CA ALA A 110 -10.50 7.79 0.15
C ALA A 110 -9.06 7.26 -0.04
N ILE A 111 -8.49 7.40 -1.23
CA ILE A 111 -7.06 7.20 -1.48
C ILE A 111 -6.35 8.55 -1.65
N LEU A 112 -5.11 8.64 -1.19
CA LEU A 112 -4.21 9.76 -1.41
C LEU A 112 -3.14 9.33 -2.42
N VAL A 113 -3.00 10.08 -3.50
CA VAL A 113 -1.93 9.90 -4.48
C VAL A 113 -1.40 11.27 -4.87
N TYR A 114 -0.09 11.49 -4.74
CA TYR A 114 0.58 12.70 -5.22
C TYR A 114 -0.17 13.99 -4.86
N ARG A 115 -0.60 14.11 -3.59
CA ARG A 115 -1.33 15.26 -3.01
C ARG A 115 -2.80 15.40 -3.41
N ALA A 116 -3.36 14.49 -4.19
CA ALA A 116 -4.77 14.46 -4.53
C ALA A 116 -5.50 13.35 -3.77
N PHE A 117 -6.71 13.65 -3.29
CA PHE A 117 -7.61 12.64 -2.75
C PHE A 117 -8.66 12.25 -3.78
N GLU A 118 -8.90 10.95 -3.89
CA GLU A 118 -10.02 10.39 -4.63
C GLU A 118 -10.88 9.53 -3.69
N GLU A 119 -12.20 9.64 -3.79
CA GLU A 119 -13.14 8.82 -3.01
C GLU A 119 -13.86 7.81 -3.90
N GLY A 120 -13.97 6.56 -3.45
CA GLY A 120 -14.63 5.53 -4.24
C GLY A 120 -14.30 4.10 -3.82
N ASN A 121 -14.39 3.21 -4.81
CA ASN A 121 -14.00 1.81 -4.70
C ASN A 121 -12.86 1.54 -5.70
N PHE A 122 -11.66 1.33 -5.19
CA PHE A 122 -10.44 1.23 -5.97
C PHE A 122 -9.92 -0.20 -5.89
N CYS A 123 -9.82 -0.89 -7.02
CA CYS A 123 -9.31 -2.25 -7.06
C CYS A 123 -8.01 -2.33 -7.85
N PHE A 124 -7.04 -2.98 -7.24
CA PHE A 124 -5.71 -3.23 -7.78
C PHE A 124 -5.51 -4.74 -7.89
N GLU A 125 -4.90 -5.17 -8.98
CA GLU A 125 -4.53 -6.57 -9.21
C GLU A 125 -3.01 -6.71 -9.21
N PHE A 126 -2.49 -7.64 -8.43
CA PHE A 126 -1.07 -7.92 -8.38
C PHE A 126 -0.66 -8.80 -9.57
N SER A 127 0.17 -8.26 -10.45
CA SER A 127 0.62 -8.90 -11.69
C SER A 127 2.11 -9.26 -11.62
N GLY A 128 2.48 -10.07 -10.64
CA GLY A 128 3.81 -10.66 -10.52
C GLY A 128 4.85 -9.75 -9.89
N ASP A 129 5.10 -8.57 -10.47
CA ASP A 129 6.14 -7.64 -10.01
C ASP A 129 5.61 -6.24 -9.63
N LYS A 130 4.32 -5.98 -9.85
CA LYS A 130 3.65 -4.71 -9.54
C LYS A 130 2.14 -4.86 -9.45
N PHE A 131 1.48 -3.84 -8.92
CA PHE A 131 0.04 -3.70 -8.99
C PHE A 131 -0.39 -2.98 -10.27
N ILE A 132 -1.49 -3.44 -10.86
CA ILE A 132 -2.19 -2.83 -12.00
C ILE A 132 -3.68 -2.63 -11.65
N GLY A 133 -4.49 -2.10 -12.56
CA GLY A 133 -5.94 -1.96 -12.36
C GLY A 133 -6.34 -0.49 -12.27
N HIS A 134 -6.88 -0.06 -11.13
CA HIS A 134 -7.14 1.36 -10.91
C HIS A 134 -5.85 2.17 -11.09
N HIS A 135 -5.88 3.10 -12.03
CA HIS A 135 -4.70 3.83 -12.48
C HIS A 135 -4.39 4.99 -11.52
N THR A 136 -3.11 5.12 -11.13
CA THR A 136 -2.63 6.21 -10.27
C THR A 136 -1.40 6.87 -10.90
N GLU A 137 -1.03 8.06 -10.42
CA GLU A 137 0.13 8.82 -10.88
C GLU A 137 1.45 8.06 -10.71
N TYR A 138 1.50 7.09 -9.80
CA TYR A 138 2.67 6.25 -9.56
C TYR A 138 2.80 5.07 -10.50
N MET A 139 1.83 4.88 -11.40
CA MET A 139 1.86 3.81 -12.39
C MET A 139 2.46 4.21 -13.74
N TYR A 140 2.77 5.49 -13.95
CA TYR A 140 3.42 5.95 -15.16
C TYR A 140 4.89 5.49 -15.21
N PRO A 141 5.40 5.11 -16.39
CA PRO A 141 6.81 4.70 -16.58
C PRO A 141 7.81 5.83 -16.42
#